data_AF-A0A7K8ALK5-F1
#
_entry.id   AF-A0A7K8ALK5-F1
#
_cell.length_a   1.000
_cell.length_b   1.000
_cell.length_c   1.000
_cell.angle_alpha   90.00
_cell.angle_beta   90.00
_cell.angle_gamma   90.00
#
_symmetry.space_group_name_H-M   'P 1'
#
loop_
_entity.id
_entity.type
_entity.pdbx_description
1 polymer ?
#
loop_
_entity_poly.entity_id
_entity_poly.type
_entity_poly.pdbx_seq_one_letter_code
_entity_poly.pdbx_strand_id
1 'polypeptide(L)'
;MVMVFYGSNGKSNPVSMENKVEHQTENQITYDIHLQSDLGMLYKVRLGLQSLENNISQLSLRHFRIQNTSTLDTFSLTINETLPLSPNGDRWIEFPIQWPLKEALSVVTYHLTVFSRNILNKRNLVHMTACIYGAHGDTGDRSLLPSSQNVQQGETNESFLVVVDAVDLGELEKIVLLISSKTDCKLDIKKLHVQEAVKEHPIYVFEVNEEFSVYANKPKIQREIPGSFIIRGEKQKNDIDNNLNKEGSKIQNLTEYTIRVYTGDKRGSGTDANVHIILVGNEDKSEAFQLSQSLEHQNPFERGKVDTFKIKTKNLGSLRSIEIGHDGKGFASAWFLEKVEITDAARNSMHCFNCNRSVDQPIITLYTLFSF
;
A
#
# COMPACT_ATOMS: atom_id res chain seq x y z
N MET A 1 27.69 7.38 -9.36
CA MET A 1 27.02 6.65 -8.26
C MET A 1 26.22 7.66 -7.44
N VAL A 2 25.11 7.24 -6.83
CA VAL A 2 24.24 8.08 -6.01
C VAL A 2 23.96 7.39 -4.68
N MET A 3 23.90 8.16 -3.61
CA MET A 3 23.51 7.68 -2.28
C MET A 3 22.25 8.38 -1.78
N VAL A 4 21.41 7.63 -1.05
CA VAL A 4 20.28 8.18 -0.30
C VAL A 4 20.37 7.66 1.13
N PHE A 5 20.32 8.57 2.09
CA PHE A 5 20.40 8.26 3.52
C PHE A 5 19.03 8.37 4.16
N TYR A 6 18.71 7.45 5.06
CA TYR A 6 17.47 7.40 5.80
C TYR A 6 17.78 7.43 7.29
N GLY A 7 17.14 8.34 8.01
CA GLY A 7 17.26 8.48 9.46
C GLY A 7 15.92 8.79 10.12
N SER A 8 15.92 8.83 11.45
CA SER A 8 14.72 9.01 12.27
C SER A 8 13.89 10.25 11.92
N ASN A 9 14.51 11.28 11.33
CA ASN A 9 13.85 12.54 10.99
C ASN A 9 13.51 12.67 9.50
N GLY A 10 13.72 11.62 8.70
CA GLY A 10 13.40 11.59 7.27
C GLY A 10 14.52 11.02 6.41
N LYS A 11 14.53 11.41 5.13
CA LYS A 11 15.53 10.95 4.16
C LYS A 11 16.23 12.11 3.45
N SER A 12 17.46 11.87 3.02
CA SER A 12 18.20 12.84 2.22
C SER A 12 17.65 12.94 0.80
N ASN A 13 17.95 14.07 0.14
CA ASN A 13 17.96 14.09 -1.32
C ASN A 13 19.06 13.16 -1.86
N PRO A 14 18.94 12.67 -3.11
CA PRO A 14 19.99 11.86 -3.72
C PRO A 14 21.30 12.64 -3.82
N VAL A 15 22.37 12.10 -3.23
CA VAL A 15 23.71 12.67 -3.24
C VAL A 15 24.49 12.04 -4.38
N SER A 16 24.80 12.83 -5.42
CA SER A 16 25.63 12.37 -6.54
C SER A 16 27.11 12.42 -6.16
N MET A 17 27.83 11.36 -6.50
CA MET A 17 29.26 11.19 -6.23
C MET A 17 30.13 11.69 -7.38
N GLU A 18 29.64 12.63 -8.19
CA GLU A 18 30.28 12.99 -9.47
C GLU A 18 31.35 14.09 -9.40
N ASN A 19 31.55 14.83 -8.30
CA ASN A 19 32.40 16.05 -8.38
C ASN A 19 33.23 16.44 -7.15
N LYS A 20 33.49 15.56 -6.18
CA LYS A 20 34.35 15.89 -5.02
C LYS A 20 35.20 14.69 -4.56
N VAL A 21 36.17 14.28 -5.38
CA VAL A 21 37.19 13.33 -4.95
C VAL A 21 38.26 14.12 -4.19
N GLU A 22 38.31 13.99 -2.87
CA GLU A 22 39.39 14.61 -2.08
C GLU A 22 40.68 13.78 -2.15
N HIS A 23 40.54 12.45 -2.10
CA HIS A 23 41.65 11.52 -2.19
C HIS A 23 41.23 10.25 -2.93
N GLN A 24 41.94 9.93 -4.01
CA GLN A 24 41.80 8.68 -4.75
C GLN A 24 43.09 7.88 -4.61
N THR A 25 42.97 6.65 -4.12
CA THR A 25 44.00 5.62 -4.32
C THR A 25 43.44 4.57 -5.27
N GLU A 26 44.27 3.66 -5.77
CA GLU A 26 43.88 2.67 -6.79
C GLU A 26 42.61 1.87 -6.44
N ASN A 27 42.29 1.71 -5.15
CA ASN A 27 41.15 0.91 -4.64
C ASN A 27 40.26 1.62 -3.60
N GLN A 28 40.44 2.92 -3.33
CA GLN A 28 39.63 3.65 -2.34
C GLN A 28 39.28 5.04 -2.85
N ILE A 29 38.02 5.42 -2.69
CA ILE A 29 37.50 6.75 -2.99
C ILE A 29 36.78 7.29 -1.75
N THR A 30 37.17 8.48 -1.31
CA THR A 30 36.56 9.18 -0.16
C THR A 30 35.88 10.45 -0.63
N TYR A 31 34.70 10.73 -0.07
CA TYR A 31 33.88 11.90 -0.38
C TYR A 31 33.35 12.52 0.91
N ASP A 32 33.51 13.83 1.02
CA ASP A 32 32.85 14.61 2.06
C ASP A 32 31.45 15.01 1.61
N ILE A 33 30.45 14.51 2.34
CA ILE A 33 29.03 14.72 2.05
C ILE A 33 28.44 15.64 3.10
N HIS A 34 27.81 16.71 2.63
CA HIS A 34 27.02 17.59 3.48
C HIS A 34 25.53 17.36 3.25
N LEU A 35 24.82 16.93 4.30
CA LEU A 35 23.37 16.72 4.27
C LEU A 35 22.65 18.04 4.53
N GLN A 36 21.59 18.32 3.76
CA GLN A 36 20.83 19.58 3.85
C GLN A 36 20.04 19.72 5.15
N SER A 37 19.78 18.61 5.84
CA SER A 37 19.05 18.55 7.10
C SER A 37 19.65 17.50 8.02
N ASP A 38 19.44 17.67 9.33
CA ASP A 38 19.74 16.64 10.31
C ASP A 38 18.72 15.51 10.19
N LEU A 39 19.17 14.37 9.65
CA LEU A 39 18.34 13.17 9.47
C LEU A 39 18.15 12.40 10.79
N GLY A 40 18.79 12.84 11.88
CA GLY A 40 18.80 12.12 13.15
C GLY A 40 19.58 10.82 13.05
N MET A 41 19.12 9.79 13.76
CA MET A 41 19.81 8.50 13.77
C MET A 41 19.57 7.76 12.46
N LEU A 42 20.62 7.64 11.65
CA LEU A 42 20.55 6.92 10.39
C LEU A 42 20.25 5.43 10.62
N TYR A 43 19.40 4.83 9.80
CA TYR A 43 19.05 3.40 9.92
C TYR A 43 19.14 2.64 8.59
N LYS A 44 19.21 3.34 7.47
CA LYS A 44 19.26 2.75 6.13
C LYS A 44 20.04 3.63 5.16
N VAL A 45 20.78 3.00 4.26
CA VAL A 45 21.46 3.64 3.14
C VAL A 45 21.09 2.92 1.87
N ARG A 46 20.81 3.66 0.81
CA ARG A 46 20.65 3.14 -0.54
C ARG A 46 21.78 3.65 -1.43
N LEU A 47 22.46 2.74 -2.12
CA LEU A 47 23.48 3.03 -3.12
C LEU A 47 22.95 2.67 -4.51
N GLY A 48 23.14 3.53 -5.52
CA GLY A 48 22.75 3.18 -6.88
C GLY A 48 23.36 3.99 -8.02
N LEU A 49 22.87 3.73 -9.24
CA LEU A 49 23.36 4.31 -10.50
C LEU A 49 22.36 5.30 -11.12
N GLN A 50 22.81 6.51 -11.48
CA GLN A 50 21.94 7.65 -11.84
C GLN A 50 21.44 7.67 -13.29
N SER A 51 22.16 7.13 -14.28
CA SER A 51 21.83 7.30 -15.71
C SER A 51 21.52 6.00 -16.47
N LEU A 52 20.69 6.13 -17.51
CA LEU A 52 20.20 5.11 -18.46
C LEU A 52 21.02 5.05 -19.77
N GLU A 53 22.08 5.83 -19.92
CA GLU A 53 22.80 5.94 -21.19
C GLU A 53 23.87 4.85 -21.36
N ASN A 54 23.44 3.73 -21.97
CA ASN A 54 24.12 2.81 -22.91
C ASN A 54 25.59 2.37 -22.74
N ASN A 55 26.31 2.72 -21.68
CA ASN A 55 27.60 2.13 -21.32
C ASN A 55 27.72 2.07 -19.80
N ILE A 56 27.02 1.12 -19.19
CA ILE A 56 27.11 0.94 -17.74
C ILE A 56 28.43 0.22 -17.45
N SER A 57 29.42 0.97 -16.96
CA SER A 57 30.57 0.39 -16.29
C SER A 57 30.08 -0.37 -15.06
N GLN A 58 30.38 -1.66 -14.99
CA GLN A 58 30.11 -2.46 -13.81
C GLN A 58 30.83 -1.82 -12.61
N LEU A 59 30.09 -1.56 -11.53
CA LEU A 59 30.66 -1.00 -10.31
C LEU A 59 30.66 -2.07 -9.22
N SER A 60 31.82 -2.69 -8.99
CA SER A 60 32.03 -3.60 -7.87
C SER A 60 32.37 -2.83 -6.61
N LEU A 61 31.48 -2.89 -5.62
CA LEU A 61 31.69 -2.29 -4.32
C LEU A 61 32.20 -3.37 -3.38
N ARG A 62 33.33 -3.12 -2.69
CA ARG A 62 33.95 -4.05 -1.71
C ARG A 62 33.77 -3.64 -0.27
N HIS A 63 34.02 -2.37 0.02
CA HIS A 63 33.92 -1.83 1.36
C HIS A 63 33.25 -0.47 1.29
N PHE A 64 32.32 -0.25 2.20
CA PHE A 64 31.61 1.00 2.35
C PHE A 64 31.76 1.47 3.78
N ARG A 65 32.16 2.73 3.96
CA ARG A 65 32.34 3.35 5.26
C ARG A 65 31.71 4.73 5.26
N ILE A 66 30.96 5.03 6.30
CA ILE A 66 30.44 6.37 6.61
C ILE A 66 30.99 6.77 7.96
N GLN A 67 31.40 8.03 8.10
CA GLN A 67 31.77 8.59 9.39
C GLN A 67 31.07 9.94 9.57
N ASN A 68 30.44 10.13 10.72
CA ASN A 68 29.96 11.44 11.13
C ASN A 68 31.19 12.29 11.53
N THR A 69 31.40 13.43 10.87
CA THR A 69 32.60 14.26 11.11
C THR A 69 32.57 14.99 12.45
N SER A 70 31.39 15.18 13.05
CA SER A 70 31.23 15.83 14.35
C SER A 70 31.31 14.86 15.51
N THR A 71 30.65 13.71 15.43
CA THR A 71 30.65 12.70 16.51
C THR A 71 31.74 11.65 16.37
N LEU A 72 32.36 11.55 15.20
CA LEU A 72 33.31 10.50 14.79
C LEU A 72 32.72 9.08 14.70
N ASP A 73 31.42 8.94 14.95
CA ASP A 73 30.69 7.70 14.80
C ASP A 73 30.85 7.13 13.40
N THR A 74 31.23 5.86 13.31
CA THR A 74 31.56 5.21 12.05
C THR A 74 30.67 3.99 11.83
N PHE A 75 30.11 3.91 10.63
CA PHE A 75 29.51 2.69 10.09
C PHE A 75 30.43 2.13 9.01
N SER A 76 30.60 0.81 8.97
CA SER A 76 31.37 0.14 7.92
C SER A 76 30.72 -1.18 7.54
N LEU A 77 30.73 -1.48 6.25
CA LEU A 77 30.14 -2.68 5.69
C LEU A 77 31.01 -3.20 4.55
N THR A 78 31.23 -4.51 4.53
CA THR A 78 31.76 -5.19 3.35
C THR A 78 30.62 -5.46 2.38
N ILE A 79 30.67 -4.84 1.21
CA ILE A 79 29.75 -5.09 0.10
C ILE A 79 30.48 -6.06 -0.81
N ASN A 80 29.87 -7.12 -1.32
CA ASN A 80 30.54 -8.00 -2.31
C ASN A 80 29.67 -8.09 -3.56
N GLU A 81 29.17 -6.92 -3.99
CA GLU A 81 28.15 -6.79 -5.02
C GLU A 81 28.64 -5.93 -6.17
N THR A 82 28.14 -6.22 -7.36
CA THR A 82 28.42 -5.46 -8.58
C THR A 82 27.14 -4.88 -9.13
N LEU A 83 27.06 -3.55 -9.18
CA LEU A 83 25.95 -2.84 -9.80
C LEU A 83 26.16 -2.71 -11.31
N PRO A 84 25.10 -2.81 -12.14
CA PRO A 84 23.72 -3.17 -11.78
C PRO A 84 23.60 -4.66 -11.42
N LEU A 85 22.70 -4.99 -10.50
CA LEU A 85 22.46 -6.36 -10.09
C LEU A 85 21.86 -7.15 -11.26
N SER A 86 22.58 -8.19 -11.69
CA SER A 86 22.12 -9.13 -12.71
C SER A 86 21.38 -10.29 -12.03
N PRO A 87 20.19 -10.72 -12.54
CA PRO A 87 19.69 -10.50 -13.90
C PRO A 87 18.61 -9.41 -14.06
N ASN A 88 18.11 -8.80 -12.99
CA ASN A 88 16.92 -7.92 -13.04
C ASN A 88 17.24 -6.49 -13.52
N GLY A 89 18.52 -6.14 -13.63
CA GLY A 89 18.95 -4.77 -13.92
C GLY A 89 18.61 -3.81 -12.79
N ASP A 90 18.43 -4.31 -11.55
CA ASP A 90 18.24 -3.45 -10.39
C ASP A 90 19.50 -2.62 -10.18
N ARG A 91 19.29 -1.33 -9.96
CA ARG A 91 20.35 -0.33 -9.90
C ARG A 91 20.59 0.15 -8.48
N TRP A 92 19.98 -0.50 -7.50
CA TRP A 92 20.03 -0.11 -6.12
C TRP A 92 20.45 -1.28 -5.25
N ILE A 93 21.27 -0.98 -4.25
CA ILE A 93 21.54 -1.87 -3.12
C ILE A 93 21.16 -1.10 -1.86
N GLU A 94 20.49 -1.78 -0.94
CA GLU A 94 20.07 -1.20 0.33
C GLU A 94 20.76 -1.90 1.50
N PHE A 95 21.23 -1.10 2.45
CA PHE A 95 21.92 -1.58 3.62
C PHE A 95 21.28 -1.01 4.89
N PRO A 96 21.01 -1.86 5.89
CA PRO A 96 20.66 -1.38 7.21
C PRO A 96 21.93 -0.85 7.90
N ILE A 97 21.80 0.25 8.62
CA ILE A 97 22.88 0.76 9.46
C ILE A 97 22.77 0.11 10.82
N GLN A 98 23.87 -0.53 11.25
CA GLN A 98 23.98 -1.12 12.57
C GLN A 98 24.68 -0.15 13.51
N TRP A 99 24.01 0.17 14.61
CA TRP A 99 24.58 0.93 15.72
C TRP A 99 24.85 0.02 16.91
N PRO A 100 25.87 0.32 17.75
CA PRO A 100 26.05 -0.39 19.01
C PRO A 100 24.77 -0.34 19.85
N LEU A 101 24.38 -1.49 20.41
CA LEU A 101 23.23 -1.64 21.31
C LEU A 101 21.85 -1.33 20.69
N LYS A 102 21.75 -1.18 19.36
CA LYS A 102 20.48 -1.02 18.66
C LYS A 102 20.32 -2.12 17.61
N GLU A 103 19.15 -2.74 17.58
CA GLU A 103 18.81 -3.69 16.52
C GLU A 103 18.76 -2.99 15.16
N ALA A 104 19.45 -3.56 14.19
CA ALA A 104 19.42 -3.13 12.81
C ALA A 104 18.23 -3.79 12.09
N LEU A 105 17.63 -3.07 11.13
CA LEU A 105 16.68 -3.68 10.20
C LEU A 105 17.37 -4.78 9.39
N SER A 106 16.60 -5.70 8.84
CA SER A 106 17.13 -6.74 7.94
C SER A 106 16.91 -6.35 6.47
N VAL A 107 17.71 -6.91 5.56
CA VAL A 107 17.38 -6.90 4.14
C VAL A 107 16.39 -8.03 3.89
N VAL A 108 15.27 -7.69 3.24
CA VAL A 108 14.13 -8.55 2.99
C VAL A 108 13.88 -8.63 1.49
N THR A 109 13.60 -9.82 1.00
CA THR A 109 13.16 -10.06 -0.37
C THR A 109 11.64 -9.94 -0.45
N TYR A 110 11.15 -9.00 -1.25
CA TYR A 110 9.74 -8.79 -1.54
C TYR A 110 9.35 -9.40 -2.89
N HIS A 111 8.24 -10.12 -2.91
CA HIS A 111 7.55 -10.57 -4.10
C HIS A 111 6.46 -9.57 -4.48
N LEU A 112 6.69 -8.83 -5.56
CA LEU A 112 5.73 -7.89 -6.15
C LEU A 112 5.06 -8.56 -7.36
N THR A 113 3.81 -8.95 -7.22
CA THR A 113 3.01 -9.53 -8.31
C THR A 113 2.13 -8.45 -8.94
N VAL A 114 2.26 -8.24 -10.24
CA VAL A 114 1.49 -7.22 -10.99
C VAL A 114 0.44 -7.93 -11.84
N PHE A 115 -0.84 -7.55 -11.65
CA PHE A 115 -1.97 -8.09 -12.41
C PHE A 115 -2.40 -7.10 -13.48
N SER A 116 -2.44 -7.55 -14.74
CA SER A 116 -2.75 -6.73 -15.91
C SER A 116 -3.47 -7.53 -16.98
N ARG A 117 -4.27 -6.86 -17.81
CA ARG A 117 -4.91 -7.51 -18.96
C ARG A 117 -4.01 -7.61 -20.20
N ASN A 118 -2.94 -6.81 -20.29
CA ASN A 118 -2.18 -6.70 -21.53
C ASN A 118 -0.69 -6.37 -21.39
N ILE A 119 -0.13 -6.33 -20.18
CA ILE A 119 1.28 -5.97 -19.97
C ILE A 119 2.26 -6.93 -20.66
N LEU A 120 1.98 -8.23 -20.73
CA LEU A 120 2.93 -9.20 -21.31
C LEU A 120 3.09 -8.98 -22.81
N ASN A 121 1.99 -8.65 -23.50
CA ASN A 121 1.99 -8.28 -24.92
C ASN A 121 2.69 -6.94 -25.19
N LYS A 122 2.87 -6.10 -24.16
CA LYS A 122 3.49 -4.77 -24.25
C LYS A 122 4.87 -4.69 -23.58
N ARG A 123 5.42 -5.81 -23.09
CA ARG A 123 6.65 -5.85 -22.27
C ARG A 123 7.90 -5.22 -22.88
N ASN A 124 8.00 -5.23 -24.22
CA ASN A 124 9.15 -4.63 -24.93
C ASN A 124 8.95 -3.15 -25.28
N LEU A 125 7.73 -2.63 -25.09
CA LEU A 125 7.32 -1.28 -25.46
C LEU A 125 7.23 -0.37 -24.23
N VAL A 126 6.69 -0.91 -23.14
CA VAL A 126 6.44 -0.21 -21.89
C VAL A 126 7.64 -0.34 -20.96
N HIS A 127 8.10 0.78 -20.42
CA HIS A 127 9.01 0.83 -19.30
C HIS A 127 8.26 1.31 -18.06
N MET A 128 8.14 0.42 -17.07
CA MET A 128 7.44 0.66 -15.81
C MET A 128 8.42 0.50 -14.63
N THR A 129 8.31 1.39 -13.65
CA THR A 129 8.98 1.24 -12.35
C THR A 129 7.97 1.39 -11.21
N ALA A 130 8.28 0.79 -10.06
CA ALA A 130 7.53 0.97 -8.83
C ALA A 130 8.45 1.40 -7.69
N CYS A 131 7.96 2.34 -6.88
CA CYS A 131 8.54 2.70 -5.59
C CYS A 131 7.55 2.30 -4.50
N ILE A 132 7.90 1.33 -3.66
CA ILE A 132 7.08 0.85 -2.55
C ILE A 132 7.46 1.67 -1.31
N TYR A 133 6.46 2.21 -0.63
CA TYR A 133 6.61 2.98 0.62
C TYR A 133 6.05 2.18 1.79
N GLY A 134 6.74 2.23 2.93
CA GLY A 134 6.28 1.72 4.20
C GLY A 134 6.82 2.55 5.38
N ALA A 135 6.48 2.12 6.59
CA ALA A 135 6.83 2.80 7.84
C ALA A 135 8.35 3.05 8.02
N HIS A 136 9.21 2.23 7.42
CA HIS A 136 10.68 2.35 7.48
C HIS A 136 11.30 2.92 6.19
N GLY A 137 10.53 3.68 5.41
CA GLY A 137 11.01 4.38 4.21
C GLY A 137 10.48 3.76 2.92
N ASP A 138 11.26 3.87 1.85
CA ASP A 138 10.84 3.40 0.52
C ASP A 138 11.84 2.43 -0.10
N THR A 139 11.50 1.86 -1.25
CA THR A 139 12.44 1.10 -2.09
C THR A 139 13.13 1.99 -3.11
N GLY A 140 12.58 3.17 -3.43
CA GLY A 140 12.97 3.90 -4.63
C GLY A 140 12.49 3.19 -5.88
N ASP A 141 12.74 3.79 -7.04
CA ASP A 141 12.27 3.24 -8.30
C ASP A 141 12.97 1.92 -8.63
N ARG A 142 12.20 0.83 -8.58
CA ARG A 142 12.58 -0.52 -8.99
C ARG A 142 11.95 -0.83 -10.35
N SER A 143 12.74 -1.40 -11.26
CA SER A 143 12.25 -1.74 -12.60
C SER A 143 11.29 -2.92 -12.56
N LEU A 144 10.15 -2.78 -13.21
CA LEU A 144 9.16 -3.84 -13.36
C LEU A 144 9.32 -4.48 -14.74
N LEU A 145 10.32 -5.36 -14.88
CA LEU A 145 10.57 -6.10 -16.10
C LEU A 145 9.88 -7.47 -16.04
N PRO A 146 8.94 -7.76 -16.95
CA PRO A 146 8.35 -9.09 -17.04
C PRO A 146 9.40 -10.10 -17.52
N SER A 147 9.92 -10.94 -16.62
CA SER A 147 10.81 -12.04 -16.99
C SER A 147 9.98 -13.22 -17.52
N SER A 148 10.49 -13.93 -18.54
CA SER A 148 9.79 -15.07 -19.15
C SER A 148 9.62 -16.27 -18.19
N GLN A 149 10.29 -16.27 -17.03
CA GLN A 149 10.25 -17.36 -16.04
C GLN A 149 9.18 -17.16 -14.96
N ASN A 150 8.58 -15.96 -14.85
CA ASN A 150 7.71 -15.54 -13.75
C ASN A 150 6.26 -15.27 -14.16
N VAL A 151 5.81 -15.84 -15.29
CA VAL A 151 4.49 -15.56 -15.87
C VAL A 151 3.48 -16.62 -15.42
N GLN A 152 2.40 -16.18 -14.78
CA GLN A 152 1.21 -17.01 -14.57
C GLN A 152 0.08 -16.48 -15.44
N GLN A 153 -0.37 -17.31 -16.38
CA GLN A 153 -1.46 -17.01 -17.29
C GLN A 153 -2.76 -17.58 -16.72
N GLY A 154 -3.63 -16.70 -16.21
CA GLY A 154 -4.98 -17.06 -15.78
C GLY A 154 -6.00 -16.88 -16.91
N GLU A 155 -7.18 -17.48 -16.76
CA GLU A 155 -8.25 -17.46 -17.77
C GLU A 155 -8.80 -16.05 -18.10
N THR A 156 -8.54 -15.04 -17.26
CA THR A 156 -9.10 -13.67 -17.42
C THR A 156 -8.11 -12.51 -17.22
N ASN A 157 -6.95 -12.72 -16.58
CA ASN A 157 -5.92 -11.71 -16.34
C ASN A 157 -4.52 -12.34 -16.41
N GLU A 158 -3.54 -11.59 -16.92
CA GLU A 158 -2.13 -11.95 -16.93
C GLU A 158 -1.46 -11.41 -15.66
N SER A 159 -0.51 -12.16 -15.09
CA SER A 159 0.30 -11.67 -13.98
C SER A 159 1.77 -12.03 -14.13
N PHE A 160 2.64 -11.19 -13.59
CA PHE A 160 4.06 -11.45 -13.50
C PHE A 160 4.62 -11.06 -12.14
N LEU A 161 5.60 -11.84 -11.68
CA LEU A 161 6.31 -11.62 -10.41
C LEU A 161 7.62 -10.86 -10.63
N VAL A 162 7.83 -9.84 -9.81
CA VAL A 162 9.09 -9.09 -9.67
C VAL A 162 9.64 -9.31 -8.27
N VAL A 163 10.92 -9.61 -8.18
CA VAL A 163 11.63 -9.77 -6.91
C VAL A 163 12.36 -8.47 -6.59
N VAL A 164 12.14 -7.95 -5.39
CA VAL A 164 12.74 -6.68 -4.92
C VAL A 164 13.41 -6.91 -3.59
N ASP A 165 14.73 -6.78 -3.54
CA ASP A 165 15.46 -6.74 -2.28
C ASP A 165 15.49 -5.30 -1.74
N ALA A 166 15.10 -5.15 -0.48
CA ALA A 166 15.05 -3.87 0.21
C ALA A 166 15.26 -4.06 1.71
N VAL A 167 15.80 -3.04 2.38
CA VAL A 167 15.76 -3.01 3.85
C VAL A 167 14.29 -3.00 4.29
N ASP A 168 13.96 -3.83 5.28
CA ASP A 168 12.60 -4.04 5.78
C ASP A 168 11.82 -2.72 5.90
N LEU A 169 10.74 -2.61 5.11
CA LEU A 169 9.92 -1.42 4.98
C LEU A 169 8.90 -1.29 6.11
N GLY A 170 8.72 -2.33 6.93
CA GLY A 170 7.66 -2.37 7.93
C GLY A 170 6.27 -2.50 7.29
N GLU A 171 5.26 -1.86 7.88
CA GLU A 171 3.93 -1.85 7.25
C GLU A 171 3.93 -1.03 5.96
N LEU A 172 3.51 -1.64 4.85
CA LEU A 172 3.46 -0.97 3.55
C LEU A 172 2.26 -0.03 3.45
N GLU A 173 2.49 1.17 2.93
CA GLU A 173 1.52 2.27 2.92
C GLU A 173 1.00 2.58 1.52
N LYS A 174 1.91 2.66 0.53
CA LYS A 174 1.57 3.02 -0.85
C LYS A 174 2.60 2.53 -1.85
N ILE A 175 2.20 2.48 -3.12
CA ILE A 175 3.10 2.28 -4.26
C ILE A 175 2.97 3.47 -5.20
N VAL A 176 4.10 4.00 -5.66
CA VAL A 176 4.14 4.96 -6.75
C VAL A 176 4.62 4.25 -8.02
N LEU A 177 3.77 4.20 -9.04
CA LEU A 177 4.11 3.71 -10.37
C LEU A 177 4.57 4.86 -11.26
N LEU A 178 5.66 4.63 -12.00
CA LEU A 178 6.06 5.47 -13.12
C LEU A 178 5.98 4.65 -14.41
N ILE A 179 5.19 5.12 -15.36
CA ILE A 179 4.89 4.41 -16.61
C ILE A 179 5.29 5.27 -17.79
N SER A 180 6.01 4.66 -18.72
CA SER A 180 6.43 5.27 -19.98
C SER A 180 6.43 4.24 -21.09
N SER A 181 6.37 4.69 -22.35
CA SER A 181 6.38 3.78 -23.50
C SER A 181 7.13 4.40 -24.67
N LYS A 182 7.76 3.54 -25.47
CA LYS A 182 8.40 3.93 -26.75
C LYS A 182 7.38 4.28 -27.83
N THR A 183 6.18 3.70 -27.73
CA THR A 183 5.09 3.86 -28.70
C THR A 183 3.77 4.11 -27.97
N ASP A 184 2.82 4.75 -28.63
CA ASP A 184 1.48 4.94 -28.08
C ASP A 184 0.85 3.58 -27.75
N CYS A 185 0.37 3.43 -26.52
CA CYS A 185 -0.28 2.22 -26.07
C CYS A 185 -1.25 2.47 -24.92
N LYS A 186 -2.14 1.52 -24.72
CA LYS A 186 -3.00 1.44 -23.55
C LYS A 186 -2.52 0.32 -22.67
N LEU A 187 -2.41 0.58 -21.38
CA LEU A 187 -1.96 -0.37 -20.38
C LEU A 187 -3.00 -0.48 -19.28
N ASP A 188 -3.58 -1.66 -19.10
CA ASP A 188 -4.59 -1.91 -18.07
C ASP A 188 -3.94 -2.62 -16.87
N ILE A 189 -3.95 -1.97 -15.71
CA ILE A 189 -3.43 -2.54 -14.46
C ILE A 189 -4.60 -2.70 -13.50
N LYS A 190 -4.75 -3.91 -12.96
CA LYS A 190 -5.82 -4.24 -12.02
C LYS A 190 -5.41 -4.00 -10.59
N LYS A 191 -4.31 -4.62 -10.18
CA LYS A 191 -3.81 -4.55 -8.81
C LYS A 191 -2.37 -5.01 -8.74
N LEU A 192 -1.71 -4.70 -7.63
CA LEU A 192 -0.40 -5.21 -7.26
C LEU A 192 -0.51 -5.91 -5.92
N HIS A 193 0.13 -7.07 -5.79
CA HIS A 193 0.30 -7.74 -4.51
C HIS A 193 1.76 -7.64 -4.08
N VAL A 194 2.02 -7.26 -2.84
CA VAL A 194 3.35 -7.26 -2.24
C VAL A 194 3.35 -8.15 -1.02
N GLN A 195 4.26 -9.10 -0.96
CA GLN A 195 4.50 -9.91 0.23
C GLN A 195 5.99 -10.15 0.39
N GLU A 196 6.43 -10.42 1.61
CA GLU A 196 7.79 -10.91 1.84
C GLU A 196 7.91 -12.36 1.34
N ALA A 197 8.97 -12.67 0.60
CA ALA A 197 9.14 -13.94 -0.11
C ALA A 197 9.11 -15.16 0.81
N VAL A 198 9.62 -15.01 2.04
CA VAL A 198 9.70 -16.07 3.04
C VAL A 198 8.45 -16.15 3.94
N LYS A 199 7.51 -15.21 3.81
CA LYS A 199 6.29 -15.17 4.61
C LYS A 199 5.08 -15.50 3.73
N GLU A 200 4.20 -16.37 4.23
CA GLU A 200 2.90 -16.59 3.57
C GLU A 200 1.98 -15.36 3.69
N HIS A 201 2.09 -14.63 4.80
CA HIS A 201 1.28 -13.47 5.12
C HIS A 201 2.11 -12.46 5.94
N PRO A 202 1.76 -11.16 5.94
CA PRO A 202 0.68 -10.53 5.18
C PRO A 202 0.96 -10.37 3.69
N ILE A 203 -0.10 -10.43 2.87
CA ILE A 203 -0.08 -10.01 1.46
C ILE A 203 -0.75 -8.64 1.38
N TYR A 204 0.02 -7.61 1.03
CA TYR A 204 -0.48 -6.26 0.81
C TYR A 204 -1.05 -6.14 -0.60
N VAL A 205 -2.29 -5.70 -0.72
CA VAL A 205 -2.99 -5.51 -1.99
C VAL A 205 -3.17 -4.02 -2.28
N PHE A 206 -2.78 -3.62 -3.48
CA PHE A 206 -2.87 -2.27 -4.01
C PHE A 206 -3.73 -2.30 -5.28
N GLU A 207 -5.01 -1.95 -5.15
CA GLU A 207 -5.96 -1.89 -6.27
C GLU A 207 -5.74 -0.65 -7.13
N VAL A 208 -5.73 -0.85 -8.45
CA VAL A 208 -5.49 0.20 -9.44
C VAL A 208 -6.72 0.35 -10.34
N ASN A 209 -7.19 -0.75 -10.92
CA ASN A 209 -8.37 -0.81 -11.79
C ASN A 209 -8.43 0.29 -12.87
N GLU A 210 -7.28 0.65 -13.46
CA GLU A 210 -7.14 1.78 -14.37
C GLU A 210 -6.53 1.35 -15.73
N GLU A 211 -7.01 1.96 -16.82
CA GLU A 211 -6.40 1.90 -18.14
C GLU A 211 -5.58 3.17 -18.40
N PHE A 212 -4.26 3.05 -18.39
CA PHE A 212 -3.33 4.13 -18.68
C PHE A 212 -3.15 4.29 -20.19
N SER A 213 -3.48 5.47 -20.72
CA SER A 213 -3.11 5.84 -22.10
C SER A 213 -1.72 6.47 -22.09
N VAL A 214 -0.71 5.69 -22.52
CA VAL A 214 0.71 6.07 -22.50
C VAL A 214 1.12 6.46 -23.91
N TYR A 215 1.49 7.72 -24.10
CA TYR A 215 1.90 8.26 -25.39
C TYR A 215 3.43 8.36 -25.50
N ALA A 216 3.97 8.07 -26.67
CA ALA A 216 5.37 8.26 -26.96
C ALA A 216 5.75 9.75 -26.81
N ASN A 217 6.97 10.01 -26.32
CA ASN A 217 7.52 11.36 -26.15
C ASN A 217 6.70 12.30 -25.24
N LYS A 218 5.76 11.76 -24.45
CA LYS A 218 5.10 12.48 -23.36
C LYS A 218 5.79 12.22 -22.03
N PRO A 219 5.64 13.13 -21.04
CA PRO A 219 6.16 12.89 -19.70
C PRO A 219 5.63 11.56 -19.15
N LYS A 220 6.45 10.91 -18.31
CA LYS A 220 6.08 9.65 -17.65
C LYS A 220 4.82 9.88 -16.83
N ILE A 221 3.89 8.93 -16.87
CA ILE A 221 2.73 8.92 -15.99
C ILE A 221 3.22 8.52 -14.61
N GLN A 222 2.95 9.34 -13.61
CA GLN A 222 3.16 9.01 -12.20
C GLN A 222 1.80 8.76 -11.55
N ARG A 223 1.62 7.57 -10.96
CA ARG A 223 0.39 7.21 -10.25
C ARG A 223 0.73 6.76 -8.84
N GLU A 224 0.18 7.44 -7.85
CA GLU A 224 0.21 7.03 -6.45
C GLU A 224 -0.98 6.11 -6.15
N ILE A 225 -0.70 4.96 -5.54
CA ILE A 225 -1.66 3.91 -5.23
C ILE A 225 -1.58 3.64 -3.72
N PRO A 226 -2.58 4.05 -2.92
CA PRO A 226 -2.59 3.74 -1.50
C PRO A 226 -2.81 2.23 -1.28
N GLY A 227 -2.33 1.72 -0.15
CA GLY A 227 -2.62 0.36 0.29
C GLY A 227 -4.13 0.16 0.41
N SER A 228 -4.66 -0.87 -0.25
CA SER A 228 -6.11 -1.14 -0.29
C SER A 228 -6.51 -2.04 0.87
N PHE A 229 -5.92 -3.23 0.95
CA PHE A 229 -6.17 -4.16 2.05
C PHE A 229 -4.99 -5.12 2.23
N ILE A 230 -4.96 -5.80 3.39
CA ILE A 230 -3.91 -6.74 3.76
C ILE A 230 -4.56 -8.11 3.99
N ILE A 231 -4.17 -9.10 3.21
CA ILE A 231 -4.55 -10.50 3.44
C ILE A 231 -3.65 -11.03 4.55
N ARG A 232 -4.20 -11.29 5.73
CA ARG A 232 -3.50 -11.91 6.86
C ARG A 232 -3.95 -13.36 6.98
N GLY A 233 -3.03 -14.26 7.28
CA GLY A 233 -3.33 -15.70 7.36
C GLY A 233 -4.37 -15.98 8.43
N GLU A 234 -5.26 -16.93 8.15
CA GLU A 234 -6.21 -17.42 9.15
C GLU A 234 -5.41 -18.01 10.32
N LYS A 235 -5.57 -17.44 11.53
CA LYS A 235 -5.23 -18.19 12.74
C LYS A 235 -6.17 -19.39 12.76
N GLN A 236 -5.64 -20.59 12.52
CA GLN A 236 -6.36 -21.82 12.77
C GLN A 236 -6.87 -21.77 14.22
N LYS A 237 -8.18 -21.54 14.40
CA LYS A 237 -8.86 -22.00 15.60
C LYS A 237 -8.86 -23.51 15.46
N ASN A 238 -8.09 -24.17 16.33
CA ASN A 238 -8.26 -25.60 16.55
C ASN A 238 -9.67 -25.81 17.11
N ASP A 239 -10.62 -26.10 16.24
CA ASP A 239 -11.89 -26.68 16.60
C ASP A 239 -11.62 -28.14 17.01
N ILE A 240 -11.38 -28.35 18.31
CA ILE A 240 -11.63 -29.64 18.93
C ILE A 240 -13.03 -29.55 19.53
N ASP A 241 -13.94 -30.29 18.89
CA ASP A 241 -15.23 -30.67 19.44
C ASP A 241 -15.09 -31.08 20.91
N ASN A 242 -15.78 -30.34 21.78
CA ASN A 242 -16.41 -30.94 22.95
C ASN A 242 -17.60 -30.08 23.35
N ASN A 243 -18.78 -30.55 22.91
CA ASN A 243 -20.08 -30.28 23.51
C ASN A 243 -19.99 -30.49 25.04
N LEU A 244 -19.96 -29.42 25.83
CA LEU A 244 -20.47 -29.40 27.20
C LEU A 244 -20.97 -27.99 27.53
N ASN A 245 -22.28 -27.91 27.71
CA ASN A 245 -23.03 -26.79 28.25
C ASN A 245 -22.28 -26.00 29.32
N LYS A 246 -22.07 -24.71 29.08
CA LYS A 246 -22.11 -23.71 30.16
C LYS A 246 -22.41 -22.33 29.59
N GLU A 247 -23.67 -21.94 29.73
CA GLU A 247 -24.04 -20.54 29.89
C GLU A 247 -23.13 -19.93 30.96
N GLY A 248 -22.36 -18.95 30.53
CA GLY A 248 -21.35 -18.27 31.32
C GLY A 248 -20.85 -17.11 30.47
N SER A 249 -21.51 -15.98 30.59
CA SER A 249 -21.23 -14.71 29.95
C SER A 249 -19.72 -14.43 29.86
N LYS A 250 -19.09 -14.71 28.70
CA LYS A 250 -18.02 -13.83 28.25
C LYS A 250 -18.73 -12.53 27.90
N ILE A 251 -18.64 -11.55 28.81
CA ILE A 251 -18.87 -10.15 28.46
C ILE A 251 -17.87 -9.87 27.35
N GLN A 252 -18.27 -10.07 26.09
CA GLN A 252 -17.55 -9.51 24.97
C GLN A 252 -17.68 -8.01 25.16
N ASN A 253 -16.57 -7.32 25.35
CA ASN A 253 -16.54 -5.87 25.32
C ASN A 253 -16.91 -5.47 23.88
N LEU A 254 -18.21 -5.34 23.61
CA LEU A 254 -18.74 -4.89 22.33
C LEU A 254 -18.63 -3.37 22.29
N THR A 255 -18.08 -2.87 21.19
CA THR A 255 -18.02 -1.45 20.89
C THR A 255 -19.33 -1.02 20.24
N GLU A 256 -19.93 0.06 20.74
CA GLU A 256 -21.13 0.67 20.13
C GLU A 256 -20.71 1.63 19.01
N TYR A 257 -21.36 1.48 17.85
CA TYR A 257 -21.21 2.39 16.71
C TYR A 257 -22.57 3.02 16.40
N THR A 258 -22.58 4.35 16.23
CA THR A 258 -23.76 5.09 15.76
C THR A 258 -23.57 5.44 14.29
N ILE A 259 -24.46 4.95 13.44
CA ILE A 259 -24.38 5.07 11.97
C ILE A 259 -25.49 6.00 11.51
N ARG A 260 -25.16 7.08 10.81
CA ARG A 260 -26.10 8.00 10.20
C ARG A 260 -26.00 7.87 8.68
N VAL A 261 -27.10 7.51 8.03
CA VAL A 261 -27.17 7.29 6.60
C VAL A 261 -27.93 8.44 5.95
N TYR A 262 -27.31 9.09 4.96
CA TYR A 262 -27.89 10.24 4.25
C TYR A 262 -28.39 9.80 2.87
N THR A 263 -29.71 9.80 2.67
CA THR A 263 -30.32 9.50 1.38
C THR A 263 -30.51 10.80 0.59
N GLY A 264 -30.11 10.81 -0.68
CA GLY A 264 -30.12 12.03 -1.49
C GLY A 264 -31.52 12.60 -1.71
N ASP A 265 -31.58 13.89 -2.05
CA ASP A 265 -32.83 14.62 -2.31
C ASP A 265 -33.14 14.79 -3.82
N LYS A 266 -32.83 13.77 -4.63
CA LYS A 266 -33.27 13.72 -6.04
C LYS A 266 -34.52 12.86 -6.17
N ARG A 267 -35.34 13.12 -7.19
CA ARG A 267 -36.52 12.29 -7.47
C ARG A 267 -36.10 10.82 -7.67
N GLY A 268 -36.70 9.90 -6.90
CA GLY A 268 -36.38 8.48 -6.96
C GLY A 268 -35.11 8.08 -6.18
N SER A 269 -34.68 8.86 -5.19
CA SER A 269 -33.49 8.55 -4.39
C SER A 269 -33.74 7.58 -3.23
N GLY A 270 -34.99 7.42 -2.79
CA GLY A 270 -35.34 6.54 -1.67
C GLY A 270 -35.47 5.08 -2.10
N THR A 271 -35.40 4.17 -1.13
CA THR A 271 -35.51 2.73 -1.37
C THR A 271 -36.31 2.03 -0.27
N ASP A 272 -37.10 1.03 -0.66
CA ASP A 272 -37.75 0.10 0.27
C ASP A 272 -36.96 -1.23 0.39
N ALA A 273 -35.75 -1.30 -0.16
CA ALA A 273 -34.90 -2.48 -0.12
C ALA A 273 -34.23 -2.67 1.25
N ASN A 274 -33.84 -3.91 1.56
CA ASN A 274 -33.16 -4.19 2.82
C ASN A 274 -31.70 -3.75 2.75
N VAL A 275 -31.41 -2.58 3.33
CA VAL A 275 -30.05 -2.04 3.41
C VAL A 275 -29.25 -2.78 4.49
N HIS A 276 -28.01 -3.13 4.18
CA HIS A 276 -27.07 -3.75 5.09
C HIS A 276 -25.70 -3.08 5.04
N ILE A 277 -24.97 -3.17 6.16
CA ILE A 277 -23.65 -2.57 6.31
C ILE A 277 -22.67 -3.53 7.01
N ILE A 278 -21.41 -3.51 6.59
CA ILE A 278 -20.27 -4.12 7.27
C ILE A 278 -19.28 -2.99 7.58
N LEU A 279 -18.84 -2.92 8.84
CA LEU A 279 -17.81 -1.99 9.27
C LEU A 279 -16.44 -2.66 9.17
N VAL A 280 -15.48 -1.96 8.57
CA VAL A 280 -14.12 -2.46 8.39
C VAL A 280 -13.15 -1.52 9.09
N GLY A 281 -12.58 -1.99 10.20
CA GLY A 281 -11.51 -1.30 10.91
C GLY A 281 -10.14 -1.94 10.64
N ASN A 282 -9.09 -1.37 11.23
CA ASN A 282 -7.72 -1.87 11.03
C ASN A 282 -7.41 -3.17 11.79
N GLU A 283 -8.19 -3.52 12.80
CA GLU A 283 -7.98 -4.73 13.62
C GLU A 283 -8.92 -5.86 13.22
N ASP A 284 -10.17 -5.55 12.87
CA ASP A 284 -11.18 -6.55 12.50
C ASP A 284 -12.29 -5.95 11.62
N LYS A 285 -13.14 -6.84 11.07
CA LYS A 285 -14.39 -6.49 10.39
C LYS A 285 -15.59 -6.98 11.17
N SER A 286 -16.69 -6.24 11.10
CA SER A 286 -17.95 -6.68 11.70
C SER A 286 -18.63 -7.78 10.88
N GLU A 287 -19.61 -8.42 11.49
CA GLU A 287 -20.70 -9.09 10.78
C GLU A 287 -21.54 -8.09 9.95
N ALA A 288 -22.35 -8.61 9.03
CA ALA A 288 -23.28 -7.79 8.27
C ALA A 288 -24.48 -7.41 9.14
N PHE A 289 -24.72 -6.11 9.28
CA PHE A 289 -25.87 -5.56 9.99
C PHE A 289 -26.93 -5.09 9.02
N GLN A 290 -28.14 -5.61 9.15
CA GLN A 290 -29.30 -5.05 8.46
C GLN A 290 -29.75 -3.78 9.19
N LEU A 291 -29.88 -2.68 8.46
CA LEU A 291 -30.27 -1.38 8.99
C LEU A 291 -31.79 -1.19 8.86
N SER A 292 -32.57 -1.85 9.71
CA SER A 292 -34.04 -1.87 9.60
C SER A 292 -34.78 -0.98 10.61
N GLN A 293 -34.15 -0.62 11.73
CA GLN A 293 -34.76 0.15 12.81
C GLN A 293 -34.05 1.49 12.99
N SER A 294 -34.50 2.50 12.24
CA SER A 294 -34.04 3.89 12.41
C SER A 294 -34.57 4.45 13.73
N LEU A 295 -33.78 5.29 14.39
CA LEU A 295 -34.18 5.95 15.63
C LEU A 295 -35.21 7.06 15.39
N GLU A 296 -35.29 7.58 14.17
CA GLU A 296 -36.12 8.73 13.81
C GLU A 296 -37.36 8.36 12.98
N HIS A 297 -37.26 7.33 12.13
CA HIS A 297 -38.28 7.05 11.11
C HIS A 297 -38.73 5.58 11.12
N GLN A 298 -40.03 5.36 10.92
CA GLN A 298 -40.59 4.00 10.76
C GLN A 298 -40.28 3.39 9.39
N ASN A 299 -40.18 4.23 8.34
CA ASN A 299 -39.68 3.83 7.02
C ASN A 299 -38.34 4.53 6.76
N PRO A 300 -37.19 3.84 6.95
CA PRO A 300 -35.88 4.42 6.71
C PRO A 300 -35.54 4.49 5.21
N PHE A 301 -34.50 5.25 4.86
CA PHE A 301 -33.97 5.41 3.50
C PHE A 301 -34.91 6.13 2.53
N GLU A 302 -35.73 7.02 3.07
CA GLU A 302 -36.59 7.90 2.28
C GLU A 302 -35.82 9.07 1.66
N ARG A 303 -36.31 9.56 0.52
CA ARG A 303 -35.70 10.69 -0.20
C ARG A 303 -35.48 11.88 0.74
N GLY A 304 -34.24 12.40 0.76
CA GLY A 304 -33.86 13.59 1.53
C GLY A 304 -33.90 13.37 3.05
N LYS A 305 -33.98 12.13 3.53
CA LYS A 305 -33.95 11.79 4.95
C LYS A 305 -32.58 11.33 5.41
N VAL A 306 -32.38 11.48 6.71
CA VAL A 306 -31.23 10.98 7.45
C VAL A 306 -31.74 10.00 8.49
N ASP A 307 -31.19 8.81 8.49
CA ASP A 307 -31.59 7.72 9.40
C ASP A 307 -30.42 7.32 10.28
N THR A 308 -30.66 7.25 11.60
CA THR A 308 -29.65 6.86 12.57
C THR A 308 -29.90 5.44 13.08
N PHE A 309 -28.85 4.65 13.13
CA PHE A 309 -28.84 3.27 13.63
C PHE A 309 -27.76 3.10 14.68
N LYS A 310 -27.99 2.18 15.62
CA LYS A 310 -26.99 1.77 16.61
C LYS A 310 -26.70 0.29 16.47
N ILE A 311 -25.43 -0.04 16.33
CA ILE A 311 -24.96 -1.43 16.29
C ILE A 311 -23.88 -1.65 17.35
N LYS A 312 -23.78 -2.89 17.81
CA LYS A 312 -22.73 -3.33 18.75
C LYS A 312 -22.03 -4.53 18.15
N THR A 313 -20.72 -4.43 18.00
CA THR A 313 -19.88 -5.53 17.50
C THR A 313 -18.56 -5.53 18.26
N LYS A 314 -17.70 -6.51 18.01
CA LYS A 314 -16.34 -6.56 18.56
C LYS A 314 -15.57 -5.29 18.22
N ASN A 315 -14.51 -4.99 18.99
CA ASN A 315 -13.64 -3.87 18.69
C ASN A 315 -12.98 -4.06 17.31
N LEU A 316 -13.21 -3.13 16.39
CA LEU A 316 -12.73 -3.20 15.02
C LEU A 316 -11.39 -2.46 14.82
N GLY A 317 -10.90 -1.76 15.84
CA GLY A 317 -9.85 -0.78 15.64
C GLY A 317 -10.39 0.56 15.13
N SER A 318 -9.53 1.39 14.52
CA SER A 318 -9.92 2.60 13.80
C SER A 318 -10.62 2.26 12.49
N LEU A 319 -11.81 2.82 12.24
CA LEU A 319 -12.60 2.57 11.04
C LEU A 319 -11.93 3.14 9.78
N ARG A 320 -11.79 2.29 8.76
CA ARG A 320 -11.12 2.61 7.48
C ARG A 320 -12.09 2.66 6.30
N SER A 321 -13.01 1.71 6.25
CA SER A 321 -14.00 1.60 5.20
C SER A 321 -15.30 1.00 5.72
N ILE A 322 -16.35 1.12 4.91
CA ILE A 322 -17.61 0.42 5.08
C ILE A 322 -17.96 -0.29 3.78
N GLU A 323 -18.62 -1.43 3.90
CA GLU A 323 -19.34 -2.05 2.80
C GLU A 323 -20.83 -1.83 3.05
N ILE A 324 -21.53 -1.15 2.15
CA ILE A 324 -22.95 -0.85 2.30
C ILE A 324 -23.68 -1.20 1.01
N GLY A 325 -24.86 -1.78 1.13
CA GLY A 325 -25.60 -2.29 -0.01
C GLY A 325 -27.04 -2.63 0.32
N HIS A 326 -27.79 -3.13 -0.65
CA HIS A 326 -29.17 -3.54 -0.48
C HIS A 326 -29.51 -4.79 -1.30
N ASP A 327 -30.57 -5.49 -0.94
CA ASP A 327 -30.95 -6.77 -1.56
C ASP A 327 -31.81 -6.64 -2.85
N GLY A 328 -32.00 -5.42 -3.34
CA GLY A 328 -32.77 -5.13 -4.55
C GLY A 328 -34.27 -5.45 -4.46
N LYS A 329 -34.81 -5.78 -3.28
CA LYS A 329 -36.25 -6.06 -3.10
C LYS A 329 -37.05 -4.78 -2.90
N GLY A 330 -38.35 -4.80 -3.22
CA GLY A 330 -39.25 -3.65 -3.06
C GLY A 330 -39.49 -2.85 -4.35
N PHE A 331 -40.38 -1.86 -4.28
CA PHE A 331 -40.58 -0.90 -5.37
C PHE A 331 -39.48 0.17 -5.30
N ALA A 332 -38.97 0.61 -6.47
CA ALA A 332 -37.89 1.61 -6.56
C ALA A 332 -36.57 1.20 -5.85
N SER A 333 -35.97 0.08 -6.27
CA SER A 333 -34.69 -0.42 -5.72
C SER A 333 -33.48 0.50 -5.95
N ALA A 334 -33.60 1.53 -6.79
CA ALA A 334 -32.54 2.48 -7.06
C ALA A 334 -32.38 3.41 -5.85
N TRP A 335 -31.31 3.24 -5.08
CA TRP A 335 -31.06 4.02 -3.88
C TRP A 335 -29.94 5.03 -4.12
N PHE A 336 -30.19 6.32 -3.92
CA PHE A 336 -29.11 7.32 -3.99
C PHE A 336 -28.55 7.57 -2.59
N LEU A 337 -27.38 7.01 -2.33
CA LEU A 337 -26.64 7.24 -1.09
C LEU A 337 -25.76 8.49 -1.24
N GLU A 338 -25.99 9.50 -0.40
CA GLU A 338 -25.16 10.70 -0.36
C GLU A 338 -23.86 10.44 0.41
N LYS A 339 -23.99 10.05 1.68
CA LYS A 339 -22.88 9.73 2.58
C LYS A 339 -23.33 8.89 3.78
N VAL A 340 -22.36 8.33 4.50
CA VAL A 340 -22.56 7.68 5.79
C VAL A 340 -21.61 8.31 6.81
N GLU A 341 -22.13 8.70 7.98
CA GLU A 341 -21.33 9.14 9.13
C GLU A 341 -21.36 8.08 10.22
N ILE A 342 -20.21 7.72 10.77
CA ILE A 342 -20.11 6.70 11.83
C ILE A 342 -19.34 7.25 13.01
N THR A 343 -19.94 7.18 14.19
CA THR A 343 -19.30 7.50 15.47
C THR A 343 -18.89 6.23 16.19
N ASP A 344 -17.59 6.05 16.45
CA ASP A 344 -17.04 5.01 17.34
C ASP A 344 -17.06 5.52 18.78
N ALA A 345 -17.96 4.98 19.61
CA ALA A 345 -18.11 5.41 20.99
C ALA A 345 -16.91 5.08 21.88
N ALA A 346 -16.13 4.02 21.56
CA ALA A 346 -14.96 3.64 22.35
C ALA A 346 -13.77 4.58 22.10
N ARG A 347 -13.68 5.16 20.90
CA ARG A 347 -12.58 6.06 20.49
C ARG A 347 -12.96 7.53 20.45
N ASN A 348 -14.24 7.85 20.63
CA ASN A 348 -14.79 9.20 20.47
C ASN A 348 -14.38 9.83 19.13
N SER A 349 -14.41 9.01 18.07
CA SER A 349 -14.04 9.42 16.71
C SER A 349 -15.24 9.36 15.77
N MET A 350 -15.28 10.28 14.81
CA MET A 350 -16.30 10.35 13.77
C MET A 350 -15.66 10.15 12.40
N HIS A 351 -16.25 9.26 11.60
CA HIS A 351 -15.78 8.88 10.26
C HIS A 351 -16.85 9.22 9.24
N CYS A 352 -16.47 9.84 8.12
CA CYS A 352 -17.38 10.22 7.05
C CYS A 352 -17.02 9.49 5.75
N PHE A 353 -18.00 8.82 5.15
CA PHE A 353 -17.88 8.01 3.95
C PHE A 353 -18.78 8.61 2.86
N ASN A 354 -18.20 9.37 1.93
CA ASN A 354 -18.97 9.97 0.84
C ASN A 354 -19.23 8.96 -0.29
N CYS A 355 -20.45 8.97 -0.84
CA CYS A 355 -20.85 8.11 -1.94
C CYS A 355 -21.32 8.94 -3.16
N ASN A 356 -22.32 9.80 -2.97
CA ASN A 356 -22.91 10.69 -3.98
C ASN A 356 -23.29 9.99 -5.31
N ARG A 357 -23.76 8.73 -5.25
CA ARG A 357 -24.18 7.98 -6.44
C ARG A 357 -25.32 7.01 -6.12
N SER A 358 -26.01 6.56 -7.17
CA SER A 358 -26.95 5.44 -7.06
C SER A 358 -26.19 4.15 -6.71
N VAL A 359 -26.72 3.43 -5.73
CA VAL A 359 -26.31 2.09 -5.35
C VAL A 359 -27.22 1.14 -6.10
N ASP A 360 -26.73 0.62 -7.23
CA ASP A 360 -27.45 -0.36 -8.06
C ASP A 360 -26.82 -1.76 -7.94
N GLN A 361 -25.72 -1.88 -7.19
CA GLN A 361 -25.00 -3.12 -6.92
C GLN A 361 -25.39 -3.68 -5.55
N PRO A 362 -25.32 -5.00 -5.34
CA PRO A 362 -25.71 -5.62 -4.07
C PRO A 362 -24.91 -5.08 -2.88
N ILE A 363 -23.65 -4.69 -3.08
CA ILE A 363 -22.74 -4.10 -2.09
C ILE A 363 -21.79 -3.12 -2.80
N ILE A 364 -21.51 -1.97 -2.16
CA ILE A 364 -20.42 -1.06 -2.54
C ILE A 364 -19.51 -0.79 -1.33
N THR A 365 -18.22 -0.61 -1.58
CA THR A 365 -17.24 -0.23 -0.55
C THR A 365 -16.97 1.27 -0.60
N LEU A 366 -17.00 1.93 0.56
CA LEU A 366 -16.69 3.36 0.74
C LEU A 366 -15.56 3.52 1.75
N TYR A 367 -14.66 4.47 1.49
CA TYR A 367 -13.49 4.73 2.35
C TYR A 367 -13.66 6.04 3.11
N THR A 368 -13.08 6.11 4.31
CA THR A 368 -13.13 7.31 5.16
C THR A 368 -12.46 8.47 4.42
N LEU A 369 -13.12 9.62 4.37
CA LEU A 369 -12.45 10.86 4.01
C LEU A 369 -11.61 11.33 5.19
N PHE A 370 -10.30 11.49 4.98
CA PHE A 370 -9.47 12.21 5.94
C PHE A 370 -10.06 13.60 6.12
N SER A 371 -10.48 13.92 7.35
CA SER A 371 -10.77 15.29 7.73
C SER A 371 -9.42 16.01 7.81
N PHE A 372 -9.20 16.98 6.93
CA PHE A 372 -8.02 17.85 6.98
C PHE A 372 -8.01 18.73 8.23
#